data_AF-A0A846ASH9-F1
#
_entry.id   AF-A0A846ASH9-F1
#
_cell.length_a   1.000
_cell.length_b   1.000
_cell.length_c   1.000
_cell.angle_alpha   90.00
_cell.angle_beta   90.00
_cell.angle_gamma   90.00
#
_symmetry.space_group_name_H-M   'P 1'
#
loop_
_entity.id
_entity.type
_entity.pdbx_description
1 polymer ?
#
loop_
_entity_poly.entity_id
_entity_poly.type
_entity_poly.pdbx_seq_one_letter_code
_entity_poly.pdbx_strand_id
1 'polypeptide(L)'
;MIILKSEQSYKEKHLKALLCSRRRCRQLQQRLSGKERRFQKHINHEITTYLVKKAATNKNSIAIEDLTNIRQRTNQQPRSKKERRLSNSWAFYQFRMFLAYKCVLHGVKLILVNRCIYKPYLPQMFAYSSDKR
;
A
#
# COMPACT_ATOMS: atom_id res chain seq x y z
N MET A 1 -9.04 -19.04 60.92
CA MET A 1 -8.89 -17.61 60.53
C MET A 1 -8.87 -17.52 59.00
N ILE A 2 -10.03 -17.49 58.35
CA ILE A 2 -10.13 -17.40 56.88
C ILE A 2 -10.00 -15.92 56.51
N ILE A 3 -8.91 -15.55 55.84
CA ILE A 3 -8.65 -14.17 55.41
C ILE A 3 -9.63 -13.84 54.27
N LEU A 4 -10.79 -13.27 54.60
CA LEU A 4 -11.67 -12.63 53.62
C LEU A 4 -10.98 -11.35 53.16
N LYS A 5 -10.31 -11.42 52.00
CA LYS A 5 -9.83 -10.22 51.32
C LYS A 5 -11.06 -9.38 50.95
N SER A 6 -11.10 -8.11 51.34
CA SER A 6 -12.22 -7.21 51.04
C SER A 6 -12.37 -7.01 49.53
N GLU A 7 -13.61 -6.84 49.04
CA GLU A 7 -13.90 -6.62 47.61
C GLU A 7 -13.11 -5.45 47.00
N GLN A 8 -12.83 -4.41 47.80
CA GLN A 8 -12.03 -3.28 47.38
C GLN A 8 -10.59 -3.69 47.03
N SER A 9 -9.99 -4.60 47.81
CA SER A 9 -8.66 -5.15 47.51
C SER A 9 -8.61 -5.93 46.20
N TYR A 10 -9.69 -6.63 45.84
CA TYR A 10 -9.79 -7.33 44.56
C TYR A 10 -9.92 -6.37 43.38
N LYS A 11 -10.76 -5.33 43.51
CA LYS A 11 -10.94 -4.29 42.48
C LYS A 11 -9.63 -3.56 42.17
N GLU A 12 -8.85 -3.21 43.19
CA GLU A 12 -7.54 -2.57 43.01
C GLU A 12 -6.51 -3.45 42.30
N LYS A 13 -6.44 -4.73 42.65
CA LYS A 13 -5.54 -5.70 41.98
C LYS A 13 -5.90 -5.87 40.51
N HIS A 14 -7.19 -5.99 40.22
CA HIS A 14 -7.69 -6.09 38.85
C HIS A 14 -7.36 -4.83 38.03
N LEU A 15 -7.58 -3.63 38.59
CA LEU A 15 -7.21 -2.36 37.95
C LEU A 15 -5.71 -2.25 37.71
N LYS A 16 -4.86 -2.62 38.68
CA LYS A 16 -3.40 -2.65 38.52
C LYS A 16 -2.97 -3.60 37.40
N ALA A 17 -3.56 -4.79 37.30
CA ALA A 17 -3.28 -5.74 36.23
C ALA A 17 -3.65 -5.19 34.85
N LEU A 18 -4.84 -4.59 34.71
CA LEU A 18 -5.28 -3.94 33.47
C LEU A 18 -4.40 -2.77 33.05
N LEU A 19 -4.00 -1.91 34.00
CA LEU A 19 -3.10 -0.78 33.74
C LEU A 19 -1.71 -1.26 33.28
N CYS A 20 -1.17 -2.30 33.92
CA CYS A 20 0.09 -2.94 33.53
C CYS A 20 0.00 -3.58 32.14
N SER A 21 -1.14 -4.18 31.79
CA SER A 21 -1.40 -4.72 30.44
C SER A 21 -1.47 -3.60 29.39
N ARG A 22 -2.25 -2.54 29.66
CA ARG A 22 -2.39 -1.37 28.78
C ARG A 22 -1.04 -0.67 28.53
N ARG A 23 -0.23 -0.50 29.58
CA ARG A 23 1.12 0.09 29.47
C ARG A 23 2.03 -0.76 28.58
N ARG A 24 2.02 -2.09 28.76
CA ARG A 24 2.79 -3.03 27.93
C ARG A 24 2.33 -3.03 26.48
N CYS A 25 1.02 -3.03 26.21
CA CYS A 25 0.48 -2.93 24.84
C CYS A 25 0.90 -1.62 24.15
N ARG A 26 0.86 -0.48 24.87
CA ARG A 26 1.34 0.81 24.33
C ARG A 26 2.83 0.78 24.00
N GLN A 27 3.66 0.23 24.89
CA GLN A 27 5.10 0.07 24.63
C GLN A 27 5.35 -0.83 23.41
N LEU A 28 4.63 -1.94 23.28
CA LEU A 28 4.72 -2.82 22.12
C LEU A 28 4.30 -2.08 20.84
N GLN A 29 3.19 -1.36 20.87
CA GLN A 29 2.73 -0.56 19.73
C GLN A 29 3.77 0.48 19.33
N GLN A 30 4.36 1.20 20.29
CA GLN A 30 5.43 2.17 20.02
C GLN A 30 6.66 1.52 19.39
N ARG A 31 7.09 0.35 19.92
CA ARG A 31 8.22 -0.43 19.37
C ARG A 31 7.96 -0.91 17.93
N LEU A 32 6.74 -1.35 17.63
CA LEU A 32 6.37 -1.84 16.30
C LEU A 32 6.01 -0.71 15.32
N SER A 33 5.63 0.45 15.85
CA SER A 33 5.24 1.60 15.05
C SER A 33 6.31 1.97 14.03
N GLY A 34 5.88 2.12 12.78
CA GLY A 34 6.75 2.50 11.68
C GLY A 34 7.70 1.42 11.16
N LYS A 35 7.82 0.24 11.79
CA LYS A 35 8.65 -0.86 11.26
C LYS A 35 8.18 -1.30 9.87
N GLU A 36 6.88 -1.55 9.71
CA GLU A 36 6.28 -1.94 8.42
C GLU A 36 6.49 -0.85 7.35
N ARG A 37 6.33 0.43 7.72
CA ARG A 37 6.60 1.56 6.80
C ARG A 37 8.07 1.62 6.36
N ARG A 38 9.02 1.45 7.28
CA ARG A 38 10.45 1.47 6.96
C ARG A 38 10.84 0.31 6.06
N PHE A 39 10.33 -0.89 6.37
CA PHE A 39 10.52 -2.07 5.53
C PHE A 39 9.99 -1.85 4.11
N GLN A 40 8.74 -1.41 3.96
CA GLN A 40 8.15 -1.11 2.65
C GLN A 40 8.93 -0.02 1.90
N LYS A 41 9.37 1.03 2.60
CA LYS A 41 10.21 2.07 2.01
C LYS A 41 11.52 1.49 1.47
N HIS A 42 12.18 0.64 2.23
CA HIS A 42 13.43 0.01 1.82
C HIS A 42 13.24 -0.88 0.60
N ILE A 43 12.27 -1.81 0.65
CA ILE A 43 11.95 -2.70 -0.48
C ILE A 43 11.58 -1.91 -1.74
N ASN A 44 10.71 -0.90 -1.62
CA ASN A 44 10.37 -0.05 -2.76
C ASN A 44 11.60 0.68 -3.29
N HIS A 45 12.49 1.14 -2.42
CA HIS A 45 13.72 1.79 -2.85
C HIS A 45 14.63 0.82 -3.61
N GLU A 46 14.81 -0.41 -3.14
CA GLU A 46 15.62 -1.42 -3.81
C GLU A 46 15.06 -1.81 -5.18
N ILE A 47 13.76 -2.15 -5.24
CA ILE A 47 13.09 -2.54 -6.49
C ILE A 47 13.17 -1.42 -7.52
N THR A 48 12.91 -0.17 -7.11
CA THR A 48 12.98 0.97 -8.04
C THR A 48 14.40 1.23 -8.53
N THR A 49 15.42 1.10 -7.68
CA THR A 49 16.82 1.20 -8.13
C THR A 49 17.14 0.11 -9.16
N TYR A 50 16.75 -1.14 -8.87
CA TYR A 50 17.00 -2.26 -9.76
C TYR A 50 16.34 -2.06 -11.13
N LEU A 51 15.05 -1.69 -11.14
CA LEU A 51 14.29 -1.47 -12.37
C LEU A 51 14.90 -0.37 -13.23
N VAL A 52 15.22 0.78 -12.62
CA VAL A 52 15.78 1.92 -13.36
C VAL A 52 17.16 1.59 -13.91
N LYS A 53 18.03 0.93 -13.13
CA LYS A 53 19.35 0.49 -13.62
C LYS A 53 19.21 -0.47 -14.81
N LYS A 54 18.32 -1.46 -14.70
CA LYS A 54 18.07 -2.42 -15.78
C LYS A 54 17.53 -1.74 -17.05
N ALA A 55 16.62 -0.79 -16.89
CA ALA A 55 16.07 -0.02 -18.01
C ALA A 55 17.15 0.85 -18.67
N ALA A 56 18.00 1.50 -17.88
CA ALA A 56 19.12 2.30 -18.39
C ALA A 56 20.12 1.44 -19.17
N THR A 57 20.51 0.27 -18.65
CA THR A 57 21.40 -0.68 -19.34
C THR A 57 20.83 -1.13 -20.68
N ASN A 58 19.53 -1.42 -20.72
CA ASN A 58 18.86 -1.92 -21.93
C ASN A 58 18.34 -0.82 -22.86
N LYS A 59 18.51 0.46 -22.50
CA LYS A 59 17.93 1.63 -23.20
C LYS A 59 16.41 1.56 -23.35
N ASN A 60 15.72 0.97 -22.37
CA ASN A 60 14.27 0.82 -22.35
C ASN A 60 13.60 1.98 -21.60
N SER A 61 12.33 2.23 -21.94
CA SER A 61 11.45 3.10 -21.14
C SER A 61 10.68 2.28 -20.10
N ILE A 62 10.25 2.93 -19.03
CA ILE A 62 9.42 2.31 -17.98
C ILE A 62 8.01 2.87 -18.08
N ALA A 63 7.01 2.00 -18.19
CA ALA A 63 5.60 2.38 -18.15
C ALA A 63 4.94 1.87 -16.86
N ILE A 64 4.13 2.71 -16.22
CA ILE A 64 3.45 2.39 -14.95
C ILE A 64 1.99 2.83 -15.01
N GLU A 65 1.10 1.99 -14.51
CA GLU A 65 -0.32 2.32 -14.38
C GLU A 65 -0.56 3.44 -13.35
N ASP A 66 -1.44 4.37 -13.70
CA ASP A 66 -1.96 5.35 -12.75
C ASP A 66 -3.02 4.71 -11.84
N LEU A 67 -2.60 4.30 -10.65
CA LEU A 67 -3.48 3.78 -9.60
C LEU A 67 -3.98 4.88 -8.65
N THR A 68 -3.97 6.15 -9.07
CA THR A 68 -4.53 7.24 -8.28
C THR A 68 -6.00 6.93 -7.93
N ASN A 69 -6.39 7.21 -6.68
CA ASN A 69 -7.72 6.96 -6.12
C ASN A 69 -8.20 5.49 -6.05
N ILE A 70 -7.35 4.49 -6.31
CA ILE A 70 -7.75 3.08 -6.23
C ILE A 70 -8.38 2.70 -4.89
N ARG A 71 -7.86 3.26 -3.78
CA ARG A 71 -8.35 2.95 -2.43
C ARG A 71 -9.78 3.44 -2.20
N GLN A 72 -10.17 4.58 -2.77
CA GLN A 72 -11.52 5.12 -2.59
C GLN A 72 -12.55 4.14 -3.17
N ARG A 73 -12.32 3.67 -4.41
CA ARG A 73 -13.17 2.68 -5.07
C ARG A 73 -13.13 1.32 -4.39
N THR A 74 -11.93 0.76 -4.16
CA THR A 74 -11.84 -0.62 -3.66
C THR A 74 -12.34 -0.74 -2.22
N ASN A 75 -12.24 0.31 -1.38
CA ASN A 75 -12.76 0.28 -0.01
C ASN A 75 -14.30 0.35 0.07
N GLN A 76 -15.00 0.74 -1.00
CA GLN A 76 -16.47 0.71 -1.07
C GLN A 76 -17.03 -0.69 -1.36
N GLN A 77 -16.22 -1.60 -1.89
CA GLN A 77 -16.64 -2.96 -2.24
C GLN A 77 -16.65 -3.88 -1.01
N PRO A 78 -17.62 -4.82 -0.91
CA PRO A 78 -17.64 -5.81 0.15
C PRO A 78 -16.42 -6.74 0.02
N ARG A 79 -15.53 -6.73 1.02
CA ARG A 79 -14.27 -7.48 1.02
C ARG A 79 -13.92 -8.00 2.40
N SER A 80 -13.10 -9.05 2.43
CA SER A 80 -12.60 -9.59 3.69
C SER A 80 -11.67 -8.60 4.41
N LYS A 81 -11.60 -8.71 5.74
CA LYS A 81 -10.68 -7.90 6.56
C LYS A 81 -9.21 -8.07 6.13
N LYS A 82 -8.84 -9.28 5.69
CA LYS A 82 -7.48 -9.62 5.22
C LYS A 82 -7.13 -8.90 3.93
N GLU A 83 -7.98 -8.99 2.90
CA GLU A 83 -7.76 -8.32 1.61
C GLU A 83 -7.68 -6.81 1.75
N ARG A 84 -8.54 -6.23 2.60
CA ARG A 84 -8.51 -4.80 2.90
C ARG A 84 -7.18 -4.39 3.53
N ARG A 85 -6.62 -5.19 4.45
CA ARG A 85 -5.30 -4.90 5.05
C ARG A 85 -4.20 -4.97 3.98
N LEU A 86 -4.16 -6.03 3.17
CA LEU A 86 -3.11 -6.24 2.16
C LEU A 86 -3.10 -5.12 1.12
N SER A 87 -4.25 -4.82 0.52
CA SER A 87 -4.38 -3.75 -0.48
C SER A 87 -4.06 -2.37 0.07
N ASN A 88 -4.49 -2.04 1.29
CA ASN A 88 -4.19 -0.74 1.90
C ASN A 88 -2.75 -0.66 2.45
N SER A 89 -2.11 -1.80 2.72
CA SER A 89 -0.72 -1.83 3.18
C SER A 89 0.26 -1.53 2.05
N TRP A 90 -0.13 -1.69 0.78
CA TRP A 90 0.76 -1.41 -0.34
C TRP A 90 0.91 0.09 -0.61
N ALA A 91 2.12 0.61 -0.48
CA ALA A 91 2.47 2.03 -0.64
C ALA A 91 2.79 2.41 -2.10
N PHE A 92 1.85 2.21 -3.03
CA PHE A 92 2.06 2.45 -4.46
C PHE A 92 2.49 3.89 -4.80
N TYR A 93 1.88 4.88 -4.15
CA TYR A 93 2.25 6.28 -4.36
C TYR A 93 3.74 6.53 -4.09
N GLN A 94 4.28 5.94 -3.02
CA GLN A 94 5.69 6.06 -2.68
C GLN A 94 6.59 5.40 -3.74
N PHE A 95 6.19 4.23 -4.24
CA PHE A 95 6.89 3.53 -5.32
C PHE A 95 6.96 4.40 -6.59
N ARG A 96 5.85 5.02 -6.99
CA ARG A 96 5.79 5.96 -8.12
C ARG A 96 6.70 7.16 -7.93
N MET A 97 6.73 7.76 -6.73
CA MET A 97 7.64 8.87 -6.42
C MET A 97 9.11 8.47 -6.56
N PHE A 98 9.47 7.27 -6.09
CA PHE A 98 10.83 6.75 -6.21
C PHE A 98 11.25 6.50 -7.66
N LEU A 99 10.35 5.96 -8.48
CA LEU A 99 10.59 5.83 -9.91
C LEU A 99 10.76 7.18 -10.59
N ALA A 100 9.86 8.13 -10.32
CA ALA A 100 9.91 9.45 -10.96
C ALA A 100 11.28 10.11 -10.80
N TYR A 101 11.78 10.22 -9.55
CA TYR A 101 13.08 10.88 -9.34
C TYR A 101 14.25 10.04 -9.86
N LYS A 102 14.24 8.71 -9.70
CA LYS A 102 15.35 7.85 -10.18
C LYS A 102 15.42 7.79 -11.70
N CYS A 103 14.28 7.74 -12.37
CA CYS A 103 14.20 7.81 -13.82
C CYS A 103 14.83 9.10 -14.34
N VAL A 104 14.51 10.24 -13.73
CA VAL A 104 15.13 11.53 -14.06
C VAL A 104 16.65 11.49 -13.84
N LEU A 105 17.11 10.95 -12.70
CA LEU A 105 18.55 10.84 -12.41
C LEU A 105 19.32 9.97 -13.41
N HIS A 106 18.69 8.93 -13.95
CA HIS A 106 19.31 8.00 -14.90
C HIS A 106 18.94 8.25 -16.36
N GLY A 107 18.22 9.34 -16.67
CA GLY A 107 17.78 9.67 -18.03
C GLY A 107 16.80 8.66 -18.64
N VAL A 108 16.09 7.88 -17.83
CA VAL A 108 15.11 6.88 -18.29
C VAL A 108 13.74 7.53 -18.43
N LYS A 109 13.09 7.36 -19.59
CA LYS A 109 11.72 7.86 -19.80
C LYS A 109 10.71 7.06 -18.95
N LEU A 110 9.97 7.76 -18.09
CA LEU A 110 8.85 7.21 -17.32
C LEU A 110 7.52 7.61 -17.99
N ILE A 111 6.68 6.63 -18.31
CA ILE A 111 5.37 6.81 -18.95
C ILE A 111 4.29 6.42 -17.94
N LEU A 112 3.36 7.33 -17.68
CA LEU A 112 2.16 7.03 -16.88
C LEU A 112 1.06 6.58 -17.82
N VAL A 113 0.63 5.34 -17.67
CA VAL A 113 -0.47 4.74 -18.43
C VAL A 113 -1.72 4.91 -17.59
N ASN A 114 -2.74 5.56 -18.13
CA ASN A 114 -4.02 5.59 -17.44
C ASN A 114 -4.48 4.14 -17.25
N ARG A 115 -4.88 3.78 -16.02
CA ARG A 115 -5.49 2.48 -15.77
C ARG A 115 -6.81 2.46 -16.53
N CYS A 116 -6.77 1.97 -17.76
CA CYS A 116 -7.94 1.83 -18.61
C CYS A 116 -9.02 1.12 -17.79
N ILE A 117 -10.03 1.89 -17.38
CA ILE A 117 -11.32 1.30 -17.10
C ILE A 117 -11.78 0.84 -18.47
N TYR A 118 -11.83 -0.47 -18.68
CA TYR A 118 -12.53 -1.10 -19.81
C TYR A 118 -13.69 -0.20 -20.21
N LYS A 119 -13.75 0.24 -21.48
CA LYS A 119 -15.01 0.71 -22.04
C LYS A 119 -15.83 -0.57 -22.29
N PRO A 120 -16.86 -0.92 -21.50
CA PRO A 120 -17.75 -2.03 -21.85
C PRO A 120 -18.67 -1.69 -23.04
N TYR A 121 -18.38 -0.63 -23.80
CA TYR A 121 -19.14 -0.17 -24.95
C TYR A 121 -18.16 0.11 -26.10
N LEU A 122 -17.77 -0.96 -26.77
CA LEU A 122 -17.69 -0.93 -28.23
C LEU A 122 -18.93 -1.70 -28.72
N PRO A 123 -20.10 -1.05 -28.86
CA PRO A 123 -21.09 -1.61 -29.76
C PRO A 123 -20.45 -1.66 -31.13
N GLN A 124 -20.64 -2.80 -31.81
CA GLN A 124 -20.23 -3.06 -33.17
C GLN A 124 -20.51 -1.84 -34.06
N MET A 125 -19.47 -1.07 -34.40
CA MET A 125 -19.50 -0.23 -35.59
C MET A 125 -18.62 -0.93 -36.62
N PHE A 126 -19.21 -1.96 -37.20
CA PHE A 126 -19.04 -2.18 -38.63
C PHE A 126 -19.49 -0.91 -39.37
N ALA A 127 -18.87 -0.70 -40.53
CA ALA A 127 -19.19 0.32 -41.54
C ALA A 127 -18.62 1.71 -41.28
N TYR A 128 -17.38 1.94 -41.73
CA TYR A 128 -17.18 2.89 -42.83
C TYR A 128 -16.10 2.36 -43.78
N SER A 129 -16.60 1.82 -44.89
CA SER A 129 -16.03 1.79 -46.23
C SER A 129 -14.57 1.41 -46.42
N SER A 130 -14.41 0.23 -47.03
CA SER A 130 -13.47 -0.07 -48.11
C SER A 130 -12.87 1.14 -48.84
N ASP A 131 -11.57 1.05 -49.10
CA ASP A 131 -10.97 1.16 -50.44
C ASP A 131 -11.69 2.11 -51.42
N LYS A 132 -11.06 3.25 -51.77
CA LYS A 132 -10.63 3.58 -53.14
C LYS A 132 -9.55 4.66 -53.13
N ARG A 133 -8.39 4.30 -53.70
CA ARG A 133 -7.38 5.15 -54.36
C ARG A 133 -6.61 6.19 -53.55
#